data_AF-A0A3D2U4W4-F1
#
_entry.id   AF-A0A3D2U4W4-F1
#
_cell.length_a   1.000
_cell.length_b   1.000
_cell.length_c   1.000
_cell.angle_alpha   90.00
_cell.angle_beta   90.00
_cell.angle_gamma   90.00
#
_symmetry.space_group_name_H-M   'P 1'
#
loop_
_entity.id
_entity.type
_entity.pdbx_description
1 polymer ?
#
loop_
_entity_poly.entity_id
_entity_poly.type
_entity_poly.pdbx_seq_one_letter_code
_entity_poly.pdbx_strand_id
1 'polypeptide(L)'
;MVRATVSRYHVGVWSMLSPEAIGVDTMTLGPDRREFFRMGGLALGAISPLGLSLTDVLAQESAARAGKQVNVIFMFLQGGASHIDMFDMKPDMSEEVRGLYSPASTSVAGLQLSYQLPKLRGCAEKFSLIRSMESYTSKHGEGDVHIMCGSPVDKNLQAPGIGA
;
A
#
# COMPACT_ATOMS: atom_id res chain seq x y z
N MET A 1 27.05 -4.26 13.02
CA MET A 1 26.77 -5.59 12.44
C MET A 1 27.68 -5.75 11.22
N VAL A 2 28.53 -6.77 11.26
CA VAL A 2 29.78 -6.86 10.51
C VAL A 2 29.55 -7.16 9.02
N ARG A 3 30.15 -6.32 8.17
CA ARG A 3 30.30 -6.50 6.72
C ARG A 3 31.63 -7.19 6.49
N ALA A 4 31.62 -8.43 5.98
CA ALA A 4 32.82 -9.13 5.56
C ALA A 4 32.78 -9.32 4.04
N THR A 5 33.62 -8.56 3.35
CA THR A 5 33.93 -8.69 1.93
C THR A 5 35.18 -9.57 1.83
N VAL A 6 35.07 -10.74 1.21
CA VAL A 6 36.23 -11.63 0.99
C VAL A 6 36.79 -11.35 -0.41
N SER A 7 38.00 -10.81 -0.40
CA SER A 7 38.85 -10.56 -1.56
C SER A 7 39.43 -11.88 -2.10
N ARG A 8 39.49 -11.99 -3.42
CA ARG A 8 40.08 -13.10 -4.17
C ARG A 8 41.59 -13.16 -3.92
N TYR A 9 42.13 -14.37 -3.80
CA TYR A 9 43.53 -14.65 -4.09
C TYR A 9 43.62 -15.66 -5.23
N HIS A 10 44.47 -15.33 -6.20
CA HIS A 10 44.77 -16.09 -7.40
C HIS A 10 46.24 -16.52 -7.29
N VAL A 11 46.49 -17.82 -7.22
CA VAL A 11 47.80 -18.46 -7.39
C VAL A 11 47.46 -19.91 -7.77
N GLY A 12 47.99 -20.55 -8.79
CA GLY A 12 49.07 -20.32 -9.72
C GLY A 12 49.39 -21.72 -10.25
N VAL A 13 49.27 -21.92 -11.56
CA VAL A 13 49.38 -23.20 -12.24
C VAL A 13 50.82 -23.72 -12.19
N TRP A 14 51.02 -25.00 -11.87
CA TRP A 14 52.22 -25.76 -12.23
C TRP A 14 51.81 -27.14 -12.77
N SER A 15 52.21 -27.39 -14.01
CA SER A 15 52.15 -28.66 -14.71
C SER A 15 53.25 -29.62 -14.24
N MET A 16 53.01 -30.94 -14.27
CA MET A 16 53.55 -31.87 -15.29
C MET A 16 53.66 -33.32 -14.74
N LEU A 17 53.38 -34.29 -15.63
CA LEU A 17 53.77 -35.72 -15.64
C LEU A 17 52.74 -36.81 -15.24
N SER A 18 51.93 -37.17 -16.25
CA SER A 18 51.82 -38.52 -16.87
C SER A 18 51.03 -39.67 -16.18
N PRO A 19 50.50 -40.62 -16.99
CA PRO A 19 49.12 -41.10 -16.92
C PRO A 19 49.00 -42.52 -16.35
N GLU A 20 47.82 -42.87 -15.84
CA GLU A 20 47.09 -44.10 -16.18
C GLU A 20 45.82 -44.26 -15.33
N ALA A 21 44.83 -44.90 -15.95
CA ALA A 21 43.70 -45.58 -15.34
C ALA A 21 42.60 -44.69 -14.71
N ILE A 22 41.50 -44.55 -15.45
CA ILE A 22 40.23 -45.26 -15.23
C ILE A 22 39.18 -44.48 -16.02
N GLY A 23 38.63 -45.15 -17.05
CA GLY A 23 37.47 -44.65 -17.76
C GLY A 23 36.32 -44.45 -16.80
N VAL A 24 35.92 -43.19 -16.62
CA VAL A 24 34.57 -42.85 -16.22
C VAL A 24 34.07 -41.94 -17.32
N ASP A 25 33.31 -42.56 -18.22
CA ASP A 25 32.49 -41.87 -19.20
C ASP A 25 31.77 -40.75 -18.45
N THR A 26 32.13 -39.49 -18.71
CA THR A 26 31.42 -38.32 -18.17
C THR A 26 30.04 -38.32 -18.78
N MET A 27 29.16 -39.11 -18.18
CA MET A 27 27.73 -39.10 -18.38
C MET A 27 27.31 -37.65 -18.14
N THR A 28 26.86 -37.00 -19.20
CA THR A 28 26.41 -35.61 -19.23
C THR A 28 25.36 -35.44 -18.14
N LEU A 29 25.77 -34.98 -16.96
CA LEU A 29 24.84 -34.59 -15.91
C LEU A 29 24.05 -33.44 -16.50
N GLY A 30 22.77 -33.71 -16.80
CA GLY A 30 21.85 -32.70 -17.28
C GLY A 30 21.86 -31.47 -16.36
N PRO A 31 21.43 -30.32 -16.88
CA PRO A 31 21.51 -29.06 -16.15
C PRO A 31 20.92 -29.21 -14.75
N ASP A 32 21.62 -28.69 -13.75
CA ASP A 32 21.10 -28.72 -12.38
C ASP A 32 19.77 -27.96 -12.32
N ARG A 33 18.96 -28.16 -11.27
CA ARG A 33 17.65 -27.50 -11.14
C ARG A 33 17.74 -25.97 -11.31
N ARG A 34 18.79 -25.32 -10.81
CA ARG A 34 19.04 -23.87 -10.93
C ARG A 34 19.44 -23.49 -12.36
N GLU A 35 20.22 -24.31 -13.03
CA GLU A 35 20.61 -24.13 -14.43
C GLU A 35 19.43 -24.32 -15.37
N PHE A 36 18.57 -25.30 -15.10
CA PHE A 36 17.28 -25.49 -15.78
C PHE A 36 16.37 -24.27 -15.63
N PHE A 37 16.22 -23.71 -14.42
CA PHE A 37 15.43 -22.48 -14.22
C PHE A 37 16.08 -21.24 -14.83
N ARG A 38 17.40 -21.16 -14.90
CA ARG A 38 18.12 -20.05 -15.58
C ARG A 38 17.93 -20.11 -17.10
N MET A 39 18.11 -21.29 -17.70
CA MET A 39 17.90 -21.48 -19.13
C MET A 39 16.42 -21.36 -19.51
N GLY A 40 15.50 -21.88 -18.68
CA GLY A 40 14.06 -21.71 -18.86
C GLY A 40 13.60 -20.26 -18.70
N GLY A 41 14.16 -19.51 -17.75
CA GLY A 41 13.91 -18.07 -17.60
C GLY A 41 14.43 -17.24 -18.78
N LEU A 42 15.57 -17.62 -19.35
CA LEU A 42 16.10 -17.03 -20.58
C LEU A 42 15.25 -17.39 -21.81
N ALA A 43 14.77 -18.63 -21.92
CA ALA A 43 13.93 -19.08 -23.04
C ALA A 43 12.54 -18.42 -23.04
N LEU A 44 11.95 -18.20 -21.85
CA LEU A 44 10.66 -17.51 -21.71
C LEU A 44 10.79 -15.97 -21.86
N GLY A 45 11.96 -15.39 -21.54
CA GLY A 45 12.21 -13.96 -21.68
C GLY A 45 12.75 -13.53 -23.05
N ALA A 46 13.46 -14.40 -23.77
CA ALA A 46 14.10 -14.05 -25.05
C ALA A 46 13.21 -14.27 -26.29
N ILE A 47 12.07 -14.97 -26.15
CA ILE A 47 11.14 -15.26 -27.25
C ILE A 47 9.76 -14.62 -26.97
N SER A 48 9.73 -13.48 -26.29
CA SER A 48 8.55 -12.63 -26.36
C SER A 48 8.62 -11.89 -27.71
N PRO A 49 7.65 -12.01 -28.62
CA PRO A 49 7.63 -11.27 -29.89
C PRO A 49 7.60 -9.74 -29.71
N LEU A 50 7.52 -9.27 -28.46
CA LEU A 50 7.53 -7.87 -28.07
C LEU A 50 8.88 -7.41 -27.47
N GLY A 51 9.89 -8.28 -27.40
CA GLY A 51 11.24 -7.92 -26.91
C GLY A 51 11.32 -7.63 -25.40
N LEU A 52 10.32 -8.06 -24.62
CA LEU A 52 10.29 -7.89 -23.17
C LEU A 52 10.85 -9.13 -22.47
N SER A 53 11.99 -8.98 -21.81
CA SER A 53 12.53 -10.03 -20.95
C SER A 53 11.74 -10.11 -19.65
N LEU A 54 11.54 -11.32 -19.12
CA LEU A 54 10.99 -11.53 -17.78
C LEU A 54 11.79 -10.74 -16.72
N THR A 55 13.10 -10.61 -16.91
CA THR A 55 13.97 -9.81 -16.05
C THR A 55 13.62 -8.32 -16.11
N ASP A 56 13.29 -7.79 -17.30
CA ASP A 56 12.89 -6.39 -17.47
C ASP A 56 11.52 -6.13 -16.84
N VAL A 57 10.59 -7.08 -16.98
CA VAL A 57 9.27 -7.02 -16.33
C VAL A 57 9.41 -7.03 -14.81
N LEU A 58 10.22 -7.93 -14.24
CA LEU A 58 10.46 -8.00 -12.80
C LEU A 58 11.23 -6.77 -12.28
N ALA A 59 12.18 -6.25 -13.04
CA ALA A 59 12.88 -5.02 -12.72
C ALA A 59 11.93 -3.82 -12.72
N GLN A 60 11.03 -3.73 -13.70
CA GLN A 60 10.03 -2.68 -13.79
C GLN A 60 8.97 -2.80 -12.70
N GLU A 61 8.56 -4.01 -12.32
CA GLU A 61 7.67 -4.25 -11.17
C GLU A 61 8.35 -3.83 -9.84
N SER A 62 9.65 -4.13 -9.70
CA SER A 62 10.43 -3.71 -8.52
C SER A 62 10.59 -2.19 -8.44
N ALA A 63 10.76 -1.52 -9.58
CA ALA A 63 10.81 -0.06 -9.68
C ALA A 63 9.45 0.59 -9.47
N ALA A 64 8.35 -0.06 -9.90
CA ALA A 64 6.99 0.39 -9.64
C ALA A 64 6.63 0.28 -8.14
N ARG A 65 7.22 -0.68 -7.41
CA ARG A 65 7.14 -0.75 -5.94
C ARG A 65 7.92 0.36 -5.21
N ALA A 66 8.68 1.21 -5.91
CA ALA A 66 9.35 2.37 -5.31
C ALA A 66 8.40 3.55 -5.02
N GLY A 67 7.08 3.34 -5.08
CA GLY A 67 6.12 4.27 -4.51
C GLY A 67 6.41 4.48 -3.01
N LYS A 68 6.36 5.73 -2.56
CA LYS A 68 6.52 6.06 -1.14
C LYS A 68 5.51 5.25 -0.34
N GLN A 69 5.98 4.45 0.61
CA GLN A 69 5.09 3.76 1.55
C GLN A 69 4.34 4.83 2.37
N VAL A 70 3.03 4.91 2.17
CA VAL A 70 2.16 5.82 2.92
C VAL A 70 1.48 5.00 4.02
N ASN A 71 1.79 5.33 5.28
CA ASN A 71 1.10 4.77 6.43
C ASN A 71 -0.06 5.69 6.80
N VAL A 72 -1.27 5.14 6.89
CA VAL A 72 -2.49 5.89 7.20
C VAL A 72 -3.12 5.32 8.47
N ILE A 73 -3.48 6.20 9.41
CA ILE A 73 -4.34 5.84 10.55
C ILE A 73 -5.76 6.22 10.16
N PHE A 74 -6.63 5.22 10.05
CA PHE A 74 -8.04 5.43 9.78
C PHE A 74 -8.85 5.25 11.07
N MET A 75 -9.54 6.31 11.50
CA MET A 75 -10.39 6.31 12.68
C MET A 75 -11.86 6.32 12.25
N PHE A 76 -12.51 5.17 12.35
CA PHE A 76 -13.94 5.03 12.04
C PHE A 76 -14.77 5.10 13.31
N LEU A 77 -15.66 6.10 13.40
CA LEU A 77 -16.53 6.31 14.56
C LEU A 77 -17.94 5.78 14.27
N GLN A 78 -18.09 4.46 14.16
CA GLN A 78 -19.38 3.81 13.90
C GLN A 78 -20.38 4.12 15.03
N GLY A 79 -21.51 4.75 14.70
CA GLY A 79 -22.52 5.16 15.68
C GLY A 79 -22.11 6.32 16.61
N GLY A 80 -20.96 6.96 16.37
CA GLY A 80 -20.43 8.06 17.19
C GLY A 80 -20.54 9.44 16.54
N ALA A 81 -20.03 10.45 17.26
CA ALA A 81 -19.74 11.82 16.80
C ALA A 81 -20.69 12.40 15.73
N SER A 82 -21.81 12.97 16.18
CA SER A 82 -22.74 13.67 15.29
C SER A 82 -22.04 14.80 14.52
N HIS A 83 -22.08 14.74 13.18
CA HIS A 83 -21.46 15.73 12.31
C HIS A 83 -22.02 17.14 12.56
N ILE A 84 -23.34 17.25 12.76
CA ILE A 84 -24.01 18.54 12.95
C ILE A 84 -23.69 19.19 14.29
N ASP A 85 -23.31 18.37 15.28
CA ASP A 85 -22.96 18.81 16.62
C ASP A 85 -21.46 19.13 16.78
N MET A 86 -20.63 18.77 15.78
CA MET A 86 -19.17 18.83 15.88
C MET A 86 -18.53 19.66 14.75
N PHE A 87 -18.70 19.22 13.51
CA PHE A 87 -17.89 19.65 12.37
C PHE A 87 -18.66 20.47 11.33
N ASP A 88 -19.96 20.23 11.16
CA ASP A 88 -20.81 20.88 10.17
C ASP A 88 -22.07 21.47 10.82
N MET A 89 -21.81 22.37 11.76
CA MET A 89 -22.85 23.06 12.51
C MET A 89 -23.63 23.98 11.58
N LYS A 90 -24.94 24.04 11.77
CA LYS A 90 -25.85 24.87 10.97
C LYS A 90 -26.48 25.97 11.83
N PRO A 91 -25.69 26.92 12.35
CA PRO A 91 -26.14 27.86 13.38
C PRO A 91 -27.33 28.73 12.95
N ASP A 92 -27.43 28.99 11.65
CA ASP A 92 -28.47 29.84 11.05
C ASP A 92 -29.78 29.09 10.75
N MET A 93 -29.83 27.77 11.01
CA MET A 93 -31.04 26.96 10.81
C MET A 93 -31.93 26.94 12.07
N SER A 94 -33.18 26.48 11.90
CA SER A 94 -34.13 26.30 13.01
C SER A 94 -33.59 25.34 14.08
N GLU A 95 -34.10 25.45 15.31
CA GLU A 95 -33.66 24.62 16.46
C GLU A 95 -33.83 23.12 16.22
N GLU A 96 -34.79 22.73 15.38
CA GLU A 96 -35.03 21.34 15.01
C GLU A 96 -33.96 20.78 14.05
N VAL A 97 -33.28 21.66 13.32
CA VAL A 97 -32.28 21.29 12.30
C VAL A 97 -30.87 21.54 12.81
N ARG A 98 -30.62 22.65 13.50
CA ARG A 98 -29.29 22.94 14.05
C ARG A 98 -28.98 22.01 15.22
N GLY A 99 -27.72 21.61 15.36
CA GLY A 99 -27.26 20.82 16.49
C GLY A 99 -27.43 21.56 17.84
N LEU A 100 -27.31 20.82 18.94
CA LEU A 100 -27.49 21.35 20.30
C LEU A 100 -26.42 22.37 20.69
N TYR A 101 -25.22 22.23 20.12
CA TYR A 101 -24.06 23.02 20.51
C TYR A 101 -23.88 24.25 19.64
N SER A 102 -23.12 25.22 20.16
CA SER A 102 -22.80 26.47 19.47
C SER A 102 -21.43 26.44 18.80
N PRO A 103 -21.26 27.10 17.64
CA PRO A 103 -19.96 27.22 17.00
C PRO A 103 -19.03 28.10 17.84
N ALA A 104 -17.74 27.80 17.76
CA ALA A 104 -16.69 28.61 18.33
C ALA A 104 -15.50 28.67 17.38
N SER A 105 -14.80 29.81 17.39
CA SER A 105 -13.65 30.04 16.53
C SER A 105 -12.54 29.02 16.78
N THR A 106 -11.83 28.67 15.72
CA THR A 106 -10.62 27.85 15.74
C THR A 106 -9.36 28.70 15.62
N SER A 107 -8.17 28.08 15.62
CA SER A 107 -6.92 28.78 15.30
C SER A 107 -6.83 29.28 13.86
N VAL A 108 -7.70 28.80 12.96
CA VAL A 108 -7.78 29.23 11.56
C VAL A 108 -8.97 30.19 11.37
N ALA A 109 -8.69 31.39 10.85
CA ALA A 109 -9.71 32.40 10.58
C ALA A 109 -10.77 31.88 9.59
N GLY A 110 -12.04 32.12 9.90
CA GLY A 110 -13.18 31.66 9.08
C GLY A 110 -13.57 30.19 9.29
N LEU A 111 -12.78 29.40 10.01
CA LEU A 111 -13.16 28.04 10.40
C LEU A 111 -13.73 28.03 11.82
N GLN A 112 -14.93 27.48 11.95
CA GLN A 112 -15.62 27.25 13.22
C GLN A 112 -15.90 25.76 13.41
N LEU A 113 -15.81 25.31 14.67
CA LEU A 113 -16.21 23.98 15.13
C LEU A 113 -16.96 24.12 16.46
N SER A 114 -17.53 23.02 16.94
CA SER A 114 -18.24 22.99 18.22
C SER A 114 -17.37 23.45 19.39
N TYR A 115 -17.95 24.24 20.29
CA TYR A 115 -17.26 24.69 21.50
C TYR A 115 -16.78 23.52 22.37
N GLN A 116 -17.44 22.36 22.26
CA GLN A 116 -17.12 21.08 22.93
C GLN A 116 -15.82 20.43 22.45
N LEU A 117 -15.18 20.96 21.41
CA LEU A 117 -13.93 20.44 20.84
C LEU A 117 -12.73 21.38 21.07
N PRO A 118 -12.44 21.84 22.29
CA PRO A 118 -11.44 22.89 22.53
C PRO A 118 -10.04 22.48 22.05
N LYS A 119 -9.65 21.21 22.22
CA LYS A 119 -8.35 20.70 21.76
C LYS A 119 -8.25 20.69 20.23
N LEU A 120 -9.32 20.31 19.54
CA LEU A 120 -9.34 20.23 18.09
C LEU A 120 -9.37 21.63 17.46
N ARG A 121 -10.17 22.55 18.04
CA ARG A 121 -10.18 23.96 17.63
C ARG A 121 -8.80 24.61 17.76
N GLY A 122 -8.04 24.26 18.79
CA GLY A 122 -6.67 24.74 19.01
C GLY A 122 -5.62 24.17 18.07
N CYS A 123 -5.93 23.15 17.28
CA CYS A 123 -5.01 22.57 16.30
C CYS A 123 -5.57 22.57 14.88
N ALA A 124 -6.48 23.49 14.56
CA ALA A 124 -7.13 23.58 13.26
C ALA A 124 -6.17 23.80 12.08
N GLU A 125 -5.00 24.41 12.32
CA GLU A 125 -3.94 24.52 11.32
C GLU A 125 -3.27 23.19 10.93
N LYS A 126 -3.52 22.11 11.69
CA LYS A 126 -2.86 20.80 11.50
C LYS A 126 -3.73 19.80 10.73
N PHE A 127 -4.95 20.15 10.39
CA PHE A 127 -5.83 19.29 9.62
C PHE A 127 -6.66 20.07 8.60
N SER A 128 -7.07 19.37 7.56
CA SER A 128 -8.05 19.86 6.61
C SER A 128 -9.40 19.24 6.93
N LEU A 129 -10.44 20.06 6.92
CA LEU A 129 -11.81 19.59 7.08
C LEU A 129 -12.48 19.47 5.72
N ILE A 130 -12.99 18.28 5.41
CA ILE A 130 -13.70 17.98 4.16
C ILE A 130 -15.18 17.77 4.51
N ARG A 131 -16.08 18.57 3.92
CA ARG A 131 -17.53 18.52 4.15
C ARG A 131 -18.33 18.12 2.90
N SER A 132 -17.67 17.44 1.96
CA SER A 132 -18.28 17.02 0.69
C SER A 132 -18.79 15.58 0.70
N MET A 133 -18.77 14.90 1.84
CA MET A 133 -19.24 13.53 1.95
C MET A 133 -20.77 13.49 2.03
N GLU A 134 -21.38 12.73 1.13
CA GLU A 134 -22.80 12.41 1.13
C GLU A 134 -22.99 10.89 1.10
N SER A 135 -24.13 10.42 1.61
CA SER A 135 -24.52 9.01 1.54
C SER A 135 -25.80 8.86 0.73
N TYR A 136 -25.83 7.86 -0.15
CA TYR A 136 -27.02 7.49 -0.93
C TYR A 136 -27.90 6.43 -0.23
N THR A 137 -27.56 6.06 1.01
CA THR A 137 -28.30 5.08 1.82
C THR A 137 -28.55 5.61 3.22
N SER A 138 -29.70 5.27 3.78
CA SER A 138 -30.09 5.55 5.16
C SER A 138 -29.79 4.39 6.11
N LYS A 139 -29.27 3.26 5.61
CA LYS A 139 -28.96 2.09 6.43
C LYS A 139 -27.52 2.14 6.92
N HIS A 140 -27.33 1.94 8.22
CA HIS A 140 -26.00 1.90 8.85
C HIS A 140 -25.05 0.94 8.13
N GLY A 141 -25.43 -0.34 7.97
CA GLY A 141 -24.54 -1.34 7.38
C GLY A 141 -24.15 -1.05 5.92
N GLU A 142 -25.06 -0.53 5.10
CA GLU A 142 -24.72 -0.15 3.72
C GLU A 142 -23.83 1.11 3.68
N GLY A 143 -24.09 2.07 4.58
CA GLY A 143 -23.26 3.28 4.72
C GLY A 143 -21.83 2.97 5.18
N ASP A 144 -21.68 2.02 6.11
CA ASP A 144 -20.38 1.55 6.59
C ASP A 144 -19.57 0.98 5.41
N VAL A 145 -20.19 0.19 4.53
CA VAL A 145 -19.55 -0.34 3.33
C VAL A 145 -19.11 0.78 2.37
N HIS A 146 -19.97 1.78 2.12
CA HIS A 146 -19.60 2.89 1.24
C HIS A 146 -18.37 3.66 1.75
N ILE A 147 -18.27 3.88 3.07
CA ILE A 147 -17.13 4.56 3.68
C ILE A 147 -15.87 3.68 3.68
N MET A 148 -16.02 2.41 4.04
CA MET A 148 -14.88 1.51 4.22
C MET A 148 -14.29 1.04 2.88
N CYS A 149 -15.13 0.80 1.88
CA CYS A 149 -14.74 0.19 0.61
C CYS A 149 -14.60 1.21 -0.53
N GLY A 150 -15.26 2.37 -0.44
CA GLY A 150 -15.31 3.35 -1.54
C GLY A 150 -16.11 2.87 -2.75
N SER A 151 -16.88 1.78 -2.63
CA SER A 151 -17.72 1.22 -3.68
C SER A 151 -19.15 1.01 -3.17
N PRO A 152 -20.17 1.00 -4.06
CA PRO A 152 -21.50 0.56 -3.71
C PRO A 152 -21.51 -0.87 -3.13
N VAL A 153 -22.57 -1.19 -2.39
CA VAL A 153 -22.79 -2.54 -1.86
C VAL A 153 -23.04 -3.52 -3.01
N ASP A 154 -22.23 -4.58 -3.08
CA ASP A 154 -22.40 -5.68 -4.04
C ASP A 154 -22.78 -6.97 -3.30
N LYS A 155 -23.77 -7.69 -3.82
CA LYS A 155 -24.31 -8.92 -3.19
C LYS A 155 -23.48 -10.16 -3.47
N ASN A 156 -22.69 -10.15 -4.54
CA ASN A 156 -21.92 -11.29 -5.00
C ASN A 156 -20.46 -11.18 -4.54
N LEU A 157 -19.87 -9.99 -4.65
CA LEU A 157 -18.48 -9.74 -4.32
C LEU A 157 -18.27 -8.31 -3.84
N GLN A 158 -18.22 -8.13 -2.53
CA GLN A 158 -17.92 -6.86 -1.90
C GLN A 158 -16.41 -6.57 -1.95
N ALA A 159 -16.03 -5.36 -2.35
CA ALA A 159 -14.64 -4.92 -2.31
C ALA A 159 -14.12 -4.91 -0.85
N PRO A 160 -12.83 -5.22 -0.60
CA PRO A 160 -12.26 -5.14 0.73
C PRO A 160 -12.36 -3.71 1.27
N GLY A 161 -12.62 -3.59 2.57
CA GLY A 161 -12.56 -2.31 3.26
C GLY A 161 -11.12 -1.86 3.52
N ILE A 162 -10.94 -0.61 3.94
CA ILE A 162 -9.64 -0.09 4.33
C ILE A 162 -9.03 -0.94 5.47
N GLY A 163 -7.82 -1.46 5.24
CA GLY A 163 -7.08 -2.28 6.20
C GLY A 163 -7.37 -3.79 6.16
N ALA A 164 -8.23 -4.27 5.24
CA ALA A 164 -8.49 -5.69 5.02
C ALA A 164 -7.43 -6.39 4.15
#